data_AF-A0A9D0HPG2-F1
#
_entry.id   AF-A0A9D0HPG2-F1
#
_cell.length_a   1.000
_cell.length_b   1.000
_cell.length_c   1.000
_cell.angle_alpha   90.00
_cell.angle_beta   90.00
_cell.angle_gamma   90.00
#
_symmetry.space_group_name_H-M   'P 1'
#
loop_
_entity.id
_entity.type
_entity.pdbx_description
1 polymer ?
#
loop_
_entity_poly.entity_id
_entity_poly.type
_entity_poly.pdbx_seq_one_letter_code
_entity_poly.pdbx_strand_id
1 'polypeptide(L)'
;MRLIYILLPLLAFVAPLFATPPQSMVDAIVKDKIDPKKLSIVVQDLSSGTVIASLNPTTPRVPASVEKIATAYAVLLEFGADFKWPTQLYYRGTLKS
;
A
#
# COMPACT_ATOMS: atom_id res chain seq x y z
N MET A 1 43.03 -11.70 2.47
CA MET A 1 42.97 -10.49 1.60
C MET A 1 42.06 -10.62 0.38
N ARG A 2 41.81 -11.81 -0.21
CA ARG A 2 40.96 -11.96 -1.42
C ARG A 2 39.44 -11.92 -1.18
N LEU A 3 38.97 -12.25 0.03
CA LEU A 3 37.53 -12.23 0.37
C LEU A 3 36.93 -10.81 0.42
N ILE A 4 37.75 -9.81 0.79
CA ILE A 4 37.27 -8.42 0.99
C ILE A 4 36.87 -7.75 -0.34
N TYR A 5 37.51 -8.16 -1.44
CA TYR A 5 37.22 -7.66 -2.79
C TYR A 5 35.95 -8.27 -3.41
N ILE A 6 35.45 -9.38 -2.88
CA ILE A 6 34.18 -10.01 -3.31
C ILE A 6 33.01 -9.47 -2.50
N LEU A 7 33.21 -9.16 -1.21
CA LEU A 7 32.19 -8.58 -0.33
C LEU A 7 31.84 -7.12 -0.67
N LEU A 8 32.81 -6.33 -1.16
CA LEU A 8 32.61 -4.91 -1.47
C LEU A 8 31.60 -4.63 -2.62
N PRO A 9 31.62 -5.32 -3.77
CA PRO A 9 30.62 -5.13 -4.82
C PRO A 9 29.25 -5.74 -4.47
N LEU A 10 29.22 -6.77 -3.62
CA LEU A 10 27.97 -7.38 -3.17
C LEU A 10 27.16 -6.43 -2.27
N LEU A 11 27.83 -5.61 -1.46
CA LEU A 11 27.18 -4.62 -0.60
C LEU A 11 26.58 -3.44 -1.39
N ALA A 12 27.20 -3.06 -2.51
CA ALA A 12 26.71 -1.97 -3.37
C ALA A 12 25.46 -2.36 -4.19
N PHE A 13 25.26 -3.66 -4.45
CA PHE A 13 24.09 -4.16 -5.18
C PHE A 13 22.81 -4.25 -4.34
N VAL A 14 22.94 -4.16 -3.00
CA VAL A 14 21.81 -4.26 -2.06
C VAL A 14 21.36 -2.87 -1.59
N ALA A 15 21.93 -1.79 -2.13
CA ALA A 15 21.45 -0.44 -1.83
C ALA A 15 19.99 -0.33 -2.30
N PRO A 16 19.01 -0.22 -1.39
CA PRO A 16 17.63 -0.05 -1.80
C PRO A 16 17.55 1.23 -2.61
N LEU A 17 17.06 1.12 -3.85
CA LEU A 17 16.82 2.23 -4.75
C LEU A 17 15.62 3.03 -4.21
N PHE A 18 15.77 3.67 -3.06
CA PHE A 18 14.76 4.53 -2.50
C PHE A 18 14.72 5.80 -3.33
N ALA A 19 13.63 5.99 -4.07
CA ALA A 19 13.43 7.20 -4.81
C ALA A 19 13.31 8.38 -3.85
N THR A 20 14.21 9.35 -4.00
CA THR A 20 14.21 10.58 -3.23
C THR A 20 12.92 11.36 -3.51
N PRO A 21 12.20 11.84 -2.48
CA PRO A 21 10.99 12.59 -2.69
C PRO A 21 11.26 13.88 -3.50
N PRO A 22 10.39 14.26 -4.44
CA PRO A 22 10.47 15.54 -5.14
C PRO A 22 10.48 16.71 -4.15
N GLN A 23 11.21 17.78 -4.48
CA GLN A 23 11.33 18.95 -3.61
C GLN A 23 9.98 19.56 -3.24
N SER A 24 9.02 19.61 -4.18
CA SER A 24 7.67 20.10 -3.93
C SER A 24 6.92 19.32 -2.85
N MET A 25 7.17 18.01 -2.71
CA MET A 25 6.61 17.19 -1.65
C MET A 25 7.23 17.54 -0.29
N VAL A 26 8.56 17.71 -0.25
CA VAL A 26 9.28 18.13 0.96
C VAL A 26 8.79 19.51 1.42
N ASP A 27 8.67 20.46 0.50
CA ASP A 27 8.22 21.82 0.78
C ASP A 27 6.80 21.82 1.36
N ALA A 28 5.90 20.98 0.84
CA ALA A 28 4.54 20.83 1.36
C ALA A 28 4.53 20.26 2.80
N ILE A 29 5.32 19.23 3.07
CA ILE A 29 5.44 18.64 4.41
C ILE A 29 5.97 19.67 5.42
N VAL A 30 6.98 20.44 5.02
CA VAL A 30 7.58 21.50 5.85
C VAL A 30 6.58 22.63 6.09
N LYS A 31 5.89 23.09 5.04
CA LYS A 31 4.85 24.14 5.12
C LYS A 31 3.76 23.78 6.12
N ASP A 32 3.32 22.53 6.10
CA ASP A 32 2.25 22.04 6.97
C ASP A 32 2.74 21.63 8.38
N LYS A 33 4.05 21.82 8.65
CA LYS A 33 4.70 21.52 9.95
C LYS A 33 4.50 20.08 10.40
N ILE A 34 4.42 19.15 9.45
CA ILE A 34 4.26 17.73 9.74
C ILE A 34 5.65 17.13 9.98
N ASP A 35 5.82 16.40 11.09
CA ASP A 35 7.06 15.66 11.36
C ASP A 35 7.22 14.53 10.32
N PRO A 36 8.25 14.57 9.46
CA PRO A 36 8.44 13.56 8.42
C PRO A 36 8.58 12.14 8.97
N LYS A 37 9.04 11.97 10.22
CA LYS A 37 9.18 10.65 10.87
C LYS A 37 7.84 9.99 11.16
N LYS A 38 6.76 10.76 11.20
CA LYS A 38 5.39 10.28 11.43
C LYS A 38 4.66 9.92 10.13
N LEU A 39 5.24 10.28 8.98
CA LEU A 39 4.68 9.99 7.66
C LEU A 39 5.30 8.72 7.06
N SER A 40 4.52 8.09 6.20
CA SER A 40 4.97 7.06 5.26
C SER A 40 4.31 7.35 3.92
N ILE A 41 5.10 7.48 2.85
CA ILE A 41 4.65 7.87 1.51
C ILE A 41 5.34 6.98 0.49
N VAL A 42 4.58 6.50 -0.49
CA VAL A 42 5.09 5.85 -1.70
C VAL A 42 4.32 6.42 -2.88
N VAL A 43 5.04 6.86 -3.90
CA VAL A 43 4.46 7.27 -5.19
C VAL A 43 5.06 6.38 -6.26
N GLN A 44 4.20 5.71 -7.01
CA GLN A 44 4.57 4.76 -8.05
C GLN A 44 3.96 5.18 -9.37
N ASP A 45 4.77 5.18 -10.43
CA ASP A 45 4.27 5.23 -11.79
C ASP A 45 3.62 3.88 -12.12
N LEU A 46 2.33 3.90 -12.42
CA LEU A 46 1.55 2.69 -12.70
C LEU A 46 1.87 2.07 -14.06
N SER A 47 2.40 2.86 -15.02
CA SER A 47 2.77 2.35 -16.34
C SER A 47 4.05 1.55 -16.30
N SER A 48 5.06 2.06 -15.59
CA SER A 48 6.38 1.43 -15.48
C SER A 48 6.55 0.53 -14.25
N GLY A 49 5.67 0.66 -13.25
CA GLY A 49 5.81 0.02 -11.93
C GLY A 49 6.90 0.65 -11.06
N THR A 50 7.53 1.73 -11.51
CA THR A 50 8.67 2.33 -10.82
C THR A 50 8.21 3.22 -9.66
N VAL A 51 8.80 3.03 -8.48
CA VAL A 51 8.64 3.97 -7.37
C VAL A 51 9.43 5.24 -7.69
N ILE A 52 8.74 6.36 -7.84
CA ILE A 52 9.32 7.66 -8.21
C ILE A 52 9.52 8.59 -7.01
N ALA A 53 8.93 8.26 -5.85
CA ALA A 53 9.16 8.94 -4.59
C ALA A 53 8.83 8.02 -3.41
N SER A 54 9.60 8.07 -2.33
CA SER A 54 9.26 7.35 -1.10
C SER A 54 9.77 8.06 0.15
N LEU A 55 9.04 7.92 1.26
CA LEU A 55 9.39 8.37 2.60
C LEU A 55 8.95 7.31 3.60
N ASN A 56 9.88 6.78 4.41
CA ASN A 56 9.63 5.72 5.41
C ASN A 56 8.71 4.58 4.89
N PRO A 57 8.95 4.02 3.68
CA PRO A 57 7.98 3.17 2.97
C PRO A 57 7.70 1.83 3.66
N THR A 58 8.64 1.36 4.48
CA THR A 58 8.57 0.06 5.19
C THR A 58 8.20 0.21 6.67
N THR A 59 7.97 1.43 7.15
CA THR A 59 7.61 1.65 8.56
C THR A 59 6.14 1.32 8.77
N PRO A 60 5.79 0.37 9.66
CA PRO A 60 4.39 0.04 9.95
C PRO A 60 3.63 1.24 10.52
N ARG A 61 2.38 1.43 10.07
CA ARG A 61 1.47 2.51 10.51
C ARG A 61 0.09 1.94 10.79
N VAL A 62 -0.73 2.70 11.52
CA VAL A 62 -2.17 2.42 11.64
C VAL A 62 -2.86 3.00 10.39
N PRO A 63 -3.43 2.17 9.50
CA PRO A 63 -3.94 2.62 8.20
C PRO A 63 -5.31 3.32 8.29
N ALA A 64 -5.99 3.23 9.44
CA ALA A 64 -7.38 3.66 9.59
C ALA A 64 -8.25 3.10 8.45
N SER A 65 -9.03 3.93 7.76
CA SER A 65 -9.90 3.46 6.67
C SER A 65 -9.16 3.06 5.39
N VAL A 66 -7.85 3.27 5.26
CA VAL A 66 -7.05 2.74 4.13
C VAL A 66 -7.09 1.20 4.10
N GLU A 67 -7.28 0.57 5.26
CA GLU A 67 -7.49 -0.88 5.41
C GLU A 67 -8.59 -1.43 4.49
N LYS A 68 -9.60 -0.60 4.17
CA LYS A 68 -10.72 -0.99 3.28
C LYS A 68 -10.25 -1.42 1.89
N ILE A 69 -9.10 -0.94 1.41
CA ILE A 69 -8.55 -1.34 0.10
C ILE A 69 -8.22 -2.83 0.10
N ALA A 70 -7.49 -3.32 1.11
CA ALA A 70 -7.15 -4.73 1.24
C ALA A 70 -8.41 -5.60 1.41
N THR A 71 -9.37 -5.13 2.21
CA THR A 71 -10.66 -5.82 2.39
C THR A 71 -11.45 -5.90 1.07
N ALA A 72 -11.54 -4.80 0.32
CA ALA A 72 -12.26 -4.76 -0.96
C ALA A 72 -11.58 -5.66 -2.01
N TYR A 73 -10.25 -5.68 -2.05
CA TYR A 73 -9.49 -6.58 -2.91
C TYR A 73 -9.78 -8.05 -2.59
N ALA A 74 -9.77 -8.42 -1.30
CA ALA A 74 -10.12 -9.77 -0.87
C ALA A 74 -11.57 -10.15 -1.24
N VAL A 75 -12.53 -9.24 -1.07
CA VAL A 75 -13.93 -9.45 -1.47
C VAL A 75 -14.05 -9.68 -2.97
N LEU A 76 -13.33 -8.91 -3.80
CA LEU A 76 -13.35 -9.10 -5.25
C LEU A 76 -12.75 -10.43 -5.68
N LEU A 77 -11.67 -10.87 -5.02
CA LEU A 77 -11.06 -12.17 -5.29
C LEU A 77 -11.97 -13.35 -4.88
N GLU A 78 -12.63 -13.25 -3.73
CA GLU A 78 -13.44 -14.33 -3.17
C GLU A 78 -14.81 -14.44 -3.84
N PHE A 79 -15.50 -13.30 -4.00
CA PHE A 79 -16.89 -13.28 -4.43
C PHE A 79 -17.07 -12.90 -5.90
N GLY A 80 -16.06 -12.25 -6.51
CA GLY A 80 -16.18 -11.67 -7.85
C GLY A 80 -16.94 -10.34 -7.86
N ALA A 81 -16.81 -9.62 -8.97
CA ALA A 81 -17.39 -8.28 -9.12
C ALA A 81 -18.94 -8.28 -9.21
N ASP A 82 -19.53 -9.39 -9.65
CA ASP A 82 -20.97 -9.51 -9.88
C ASP A 82 -21.75 -10.02 -8.66
N PHE A 83 -21.08 -10.31 -7.55
CA PHE A 83 -21.70 -10.88 -6.36
C PHE A 83 -22.82 -9.98 -5.80
N LYS A 84 -23.91 -10.62 -5.37
CA LYS A 84 -25.06 -9.97 -4.73
C LYS A 84 -25.40 -10.69 -3.44
N TRP A 85 -25.61 -9.92 -2.37
CA TRP A 85 -26.11 -10.45 -1.10
C TRP A 85 -27.58 -10.86 -1.25
N PRO A 86 -27.94 -12.15 -1.06
CA PRO A 86 -29.33 -12.57 -1.16
C PRO A 86 -30.11 -12.10 0.08
N THR A 87 -31.35 -11.68 -0.11
CA THR A 87 -32.32 -11.49 0.97
C THR A 87 -33.43 -12.52 0.79
N GLN A 88 -33.66 -13.36 1.80
CA GLN A 88 -34.61 -14.47 1.74
C GLN A 88 -35.70 -14.30 2.80
N LEU A 89 -36.95 -14.54 2.42
CA LEU A 89 -38.10 -14.59 3.33
C LEU A 89 -38.49 -16.05 3.55
N TYR A 90 -38.64 -16.45 4.81
CA TYR A 90 -39.05 -17.80 5.19
C TYR A 90 -40.40 -17.76 5.91
N TYR A 91 -41.28 -18.70 5.59
CA TYR A 91 -42.53 -18.93 6.32
C TYR A 91 -42.78 -20.43 6.49
N ARG A 92 -43.60 -20.78 7.48
CA ARG A 92 -44.04 -22.15 7.72
C ARG A 92 -45.56 -22.14 7.88
N GLY A 93 -46.26 -22.93 7.08
CA GLY A 93 -47.74 -22.96 7.02
C GLY A 93 -48.26 -22.69 5.60
N THR A 94 -49.57 -22.51 5.45
CA THR A 94 -50.20 -22.25 4.14
C THR A 94 -50.80 -20.85 4.12
N LEU A 95 -50.44 -20.04 3.13
CA LEU A 95 -51.10 -18.75 2.87
C LEU A 95 -52.48 -19.02 2.29
N LYS A 96 -53.53 -18.54 2.96
CA LYS A 96 -54.91 -18.55 2.44
C LYS A 96 -55.23 -17.15 1.90
N SER A 97 -55.73 -17.08 0.66
CA SER A 97 -56.28 -15.86 0.05
C SER A 97 -57.67 -15.56 0.59
#